data_AF-A0AAV7U970-F1
#
_entry.id   AF-A0AAV7U970-F1
#
_cell.length_a   1.000
_cell.length_b   1.000
_cell.length_c   1.000
_cell.angle_alpha   90.00
_cell.angle_beta   90.00
_cell.angle_gamma   90.00
#
_symmetry.space_group_name_H-M   'P 1'
#
loop_
_entity.id
_entity.type
_entity.pdbx_description
1 polymer ?
#
loop_
_entity_poly.entity_id
_entity_poly.type
_entity_poly.pdbx_seq_one_letter_code
_entity_poly.pdbx_strand_id
1 'polypeptide(L)'
;MASYQNVVQPPSFLPKNGKPELKWSEWLRIFENYLVAIDAHAFSPARKMSLLFNRLGVAGQRVFDNLPPVSPPLSDGMLWNEYEEGKARMMKQYADESSVLLE
;
A
#
# COMPACT_ATOMS: atom_id res chain seq x y z
N MET A 1 -9.01 27.84 0.22
CA MET A 1 -8.22 26.60 0.08
C MET A 1 -8.12 25.99 1.47
N ALA A 2 -8.71 24.82 1.71
CA ALA A 2 -8.63 24.18 3.02
C ALA A 2 -7.17 23.75 3.24
N SER A 3 -6.51 24.35 4.22
CA SER A 3 -5.20 23.92 4.69
C SER A 3 -5.36 22.59 5.42
N TYR A 4 -5.02 21.48 4.76
CA TYR A 4 -5.02 20.09 5.30
C TYR A 4 -3.94 19.86 6.38
N GLN A 5 -3.66 20.87 7.20
CA GLN A 5 -2.46 20.95 8.03
C GLN A 5 -2.39 19.93 9.18
N ASN A 6 -3.40 19.06 9.34
CA ASN A 6 -3.47 18.06 10.42
C ASN A 6 -4.03 16.69 9.97
N VAL A 7 -3.80 16.25 8.74
CA VAL A 7 -4.16 14.88 8.36
C VAL A 7 -3.16 13.89 8.96
N VAL A 8 -3.63 13.01 9.83
CA VAL A 8 -2.81 11.94 10.42
C VAL A 8 -2.35 10.98 9.32
N GLN A 9 -1.04 10.79 9.24
CA GLN A 9 -0.43 9.90 8.25
C GLN A 9 -0.52 8.44 8.73
N PRO A 10 -0.69 7.47 7.81
CA PRO A 10 -0.63 6.06 8.16
C PRO A 10 0.75 5.72 8.76
N PRO A 11 0.81 4.80 9.74
CA PRO A 11 2.09 4.25 10.17
C PRO A 11 2.79 3.55 8.99
N SER A 12 4.11 3.40 9.06
CA SER A 12 4.82 2.59 8.07
C SER A 12 4.32 1.14 8.13
N PHE A 13 4.01 0.53 6.99
CA PHE A 13 3.56 -0.87 6.93
C PHE A 13 4.61 -1.82 7.49
N LEU A 14 5.86 -1.68 7.01
CA LEU A 14 6.98 -2.52 7.40
C LEU A 14 8.25 -1.66 7.58
N PRO A 15 8.44 -1.04 8.76
CA PRO A 15 9.57 -0.15 9.02
C PRO A 15 10.90 -0.90 9.16
N LYS A 16 10.86 -2.13 9.69
CA LYS A 16 12.01 -3.01 9.92
C LYS A 16 11.69 -4.43 9.45
N ASN A 17 12.73 -5.24 9.28
CA ASN A 17 12.56 -6.66 8.95
C ASN A 17 11.70 -7.36 10.01
N GLY A 18 10.84 -8.28 9.57
CA GLY A 18 9.93 -9.03 10.44
C GLY A 18 8.49 -8.98 9.95
N LYS A 19 7.55 -9.09 10.89
CA LYS A 19 6.11 -9.05 10.61
C LYS A 19 5.58 -7.61 10.70
N PRO A 20 4.69 -7.20 9.78
CA PRO A 20 4.01 -5.92 9.89
C PRO A 20 3.09 -5.93 11.12
N GLU A 21 2.87 -4.75 11.71
CA GLU A 21 2.01 -4.60 12.89
C GLU A 21 0.52 -4.81 12.57
N LEU A 22 0.12 -4.44 11.35
CA LEU A 22 -1.24 -4.60 10.84
C LEU A 22 -1.23 -5.53 9.64
N LYS A 23 -2.34 -6.25 9.43
CA LYS A 23 -2.52 -7.01 8.19
C LYS A 23 -2.55 -6.05 7.00
N TRP A 24 -2.09 -6.51 5.83
CA TRP A 24 -2.04 -5.66 4.64
C TRP A 24 -3.40 -5.04 4.29
N SER A 25 -4.49 -5.81 4.36
CA SER A 25 -5.84 -5.29 4.09
C SER A 25 -6.29 -4.20 5.07
N GLU A 26 -5.95 -4.34 6.35
CA GLU A 26 -6.25 -3.36 7.39
C GLU A 26 -5.45 -2.08 7.20
N TRP A 27 -4.14 -2.23 6.96
CA TRP A 27 -3.24 -1.11 6.71
C TRP A 27 -3.59 -0.36 5.42
N LEU A 28 -3.90 -1.10 4.34
CA LEU A 28 -4.27 -0.52 3.05
C LEU A 28 -5.54 0.33 3.17
N ARG A 29 -6.54 -0.13 3.93
CA ARG A 29 -7.75 0.66 4.21
C ARG A 29 -7.41 1.98 4.93
N ILE A 30 -6.48 1.97 5.89
CA ILE A 30 -6.02 3.20 6.57
C ILE A 30 -5.29 4.12 5.58
N PHE A 31 -4.46 3.56 4.72
CA PHE A 31 -3.74 4.30 3.69
C PHE A 31 -4.69 4.95 2.66
N GLU A 32 -5.72 4.23 2.21
CA GLU A 32 -6.71 4.75 1.27
C GLU A 32 -7.56 5.86 1.90
N ASN A 33 -7.92 5.74 3.18
CA ASN A 33 -8.57 6.83 3.92
C ASN A 33 -7.68 8.08 4.01
N TYR A 34 -6.38 7.90 4.22
CA TYR A 34 -5.42 9.00 4.18
C TYR A 34 -5.40 9.67 2.80
N LEU A 35 -5.38 8.89 1.71
CA LEU A 35 -5.44 9.44 0.35
C LEU A 35 -6.70 10.28 0.11
N VAL A 36 -7.86 9.84 0.57
CA VAL A 36 -9.10 10.62 0.51
C VAL A 36 -8.97 11.90 1.33
N ALA A 37 -8.44 11.83 2.55
CA ALA A 37 -8.31 12.98 3.44
C ALA A 37 -7.37 14.08 2.91
N ILE A 38 -6.35 13.71 2.13
CA ILE A 38 -5.46 14.68 1.46
C ILE A 38 -5.90 15.03 0.03
N ASP A 39 -7.10 14.63 -0.35
CA ASP A 39 -7.69 14.89 -1.66
C ASP A 39 -6.88 14.30 -2.83
N ALA A 40 -6.22 13.16 -2.61
CA ALA A 40 -5.37 12.50 -3.61
C ALA A 40 -6.14 11.87 -4.77
N HIS A 41 -7.46 12.07 -4.88
CA HIS A 41 -8.26 11.56 -6.00
C HIS A 41 -7.72 12.12 -7.34
N ALA A 42 -7.32 13.39 -7.36
CA ALA A 42 -6.73 14.08 -8.51
C ALA A 42 -5.25 13.74 -8.75
N PHE A 43 -4.61 12.95 -7.89
CA PHE A 43 -3.21 12.58 -8.06
C PHE A 43 -3.06 11.54 -9.17
N SER A 44 -1.99 11.67 -9.95
CA SER A 44 -1.60 10.67 -10.93
C SER A 44 -1.31 9.31 -10.26
N PRO A 45 -1.43 8.19 -11.01
CA PRO A 45 -1.00 6.87 -10.53
C PRO A 45 0.41 6.89 -9.92
N ALA A 46 1.38 7.55 -10.58
CA ALA A 46 2.76 7.64 -10.11
C ALA A 46 2.88 8.32 -8.74
N ARG A 47 2.06 9.34 -8.50
CA ARG A 47 2.06 10.05 -7.22
C ARG A 47 1.41 9.22 -6.11
N LYS A 48 0.34 8.48 -6.42
CA LYS A 48 -0.26 7.50 -5.48
C LYS A 48 0.73 6.37 -5.16
N MET A 49 1.45 5.89 -6.17
CA MET A 49 2.49 4.88 -6.02
C MET A 49 3.67 5.37 -5.16
N SER A 50 4.10 6.61 -5.37
CA SER A 50 5.13 7.24 -4.53
C SER A 50 4.69 7.37 -3.07
N LEU A 51 3.41 7.72 -2.83
CA LEU A 51 2.84 7.76 -1.48
C LEU A 51 2.78 6.37 -0.85
N LEU A 52 2.44 5.34 -1.64
CA LEU A 52 2.44 3.95 -1.19
C LEU A 52 3.84 3.55 -0.71
N PHE A 53 4.87 3.75 -1.54
CA PHE A 53 6.26 3.44 -1.17
C PHE A 53 6.74 4.22 0.04
N ASN A 54 6.41 5.50 0.12
CA ASN A 54 6.77 6.33 1.27
C ASN A 54 6.17 5.76 2.58
N ARG A 55 5.01 5.11 2.50
CA ARG A 55 4.33 4.50 3.65
C ARG A 55 4.64 3.01 3.82
N LEU A 56 5.28 2.33 2.87
CA LEU A 56 5.74 0.96 3.08
C LEU A 56 6.84 0.84 4.15
N GLY A 57 7.66 1.88 4.33
CA GLY A 57 8.87 1.80 5.15
C GLY A 57 10.04 1.11 4.40
N VAL A 58 11.25 1.21 4.95
CA VAL A 58 12.49 0.75 4.28
C VAL A 58 12.45 -0.75 4.01
N ALA A 59 12.05 -1.55 4.99
CA ALA A 59 11.95 -3.01 4.81
C ALA A 59 10.82 -3.36 3.83
N GLY A 60 9.70 -2.66 3.87
CA GLY A 60 8.59 -2.84 2.91
C GLY A 60 8.99 -2.54 1.46
N GLN A 61 9.76 -1.48 1.22
CA GLN A 61 10.28 -1.18 -0.12
C GLN A 61 11.26 -2.26 -0.59
N ARG A 62 12.16 -2.75 0.27
CA ARG A 62 13.06 -3.87 -0.07
C ARG A 62 12.30 -5.15 -0.43
N VAL A 63 11.23 -5.48 0.32
CA VAL A 63 10.35 -6.60 -0.04
C VAL A 63 9.77 -6.36 -1.42
N PHE A 64 9.20 -5.17 -1.64
CA PHE A 64 8.59 -4.80 -2.92
C PHE A 64 9.55 -4.95 -4.10
N ASP A 65 10.78 -4.46 -3.99
CA ASP A 65 11.79 -4.54 -5.07
C ASP A 65 12.08 -5.97 -5.53
N ASN A 66 11.85 -6.96 -4.67
CA ASN A 66 12.05 -8.38 -4.96
C ASN A 66 10.78 -9.11 -5.38
N LEU A 67 9.60 -8.47 -5.33
CA LEU A 67 8.34 -9.10 -5.77
C LEU A 67 8.25 -9.14 -7.29
N PRO A 68 7.75 -10.23 -7.90
CA PRO A 68 7.45 -10.23 -9.32
C PRO A 68 6.28 -9.29 -9.66
N PRO A 69 6.16 -8.82 -10.92
CA PRO A 69 4.96 -8.13 -11.38
C PRO A 69 3.73 -9.04 -11.28
N VAL A 70 2.55 -8.42 -11.17
CA VAL A 70 1.26 -9.13 -11.14
C VAL A 70 0.47 -8.74 -12.38
N SER A 71 -0.17 -9.71 -13.04
CA SER A 71 -1.01 -9.43 -14.20
C SER A 71 -2.31 -8.74 -13.79
N PRO A 72 -2.86 -7.85 -14.64
CA PRO A 72 -4.18 -7.27 -14.40
C PRO A 72 -5.24 -8.37 -14.22
N PRO A 73 -6.24 -8.17 -13.35
CA PRO A 73 -7.40 -9.03 -13.32
C PRO A 73 -8.14 -8.95 -14.66
N LEU A 74 -8.74 -10.06 -15.09
CA LEU A 74 -9.50 -10.17 -16.35
C LEU A 74 -10.83 -9.39 -16.34
N SER A 75 -11.03 -8.49 -15.38
CA SER A 75 -12.27 -7.74 -15.20
C SER A 75 -12.33 -6.54 -16.13
N ASP A 76 -13.42 -6.45 -16.90
CA ASP A 76 -13.70 -5.30 -17.75
C ASP A 76 -13.97 -4.04 -16.89
N GLY A 77 -13.21 -2.97 -17.12
CA GLY A 77 -13.43 -1.65 -16.50
C GLY A 77 -12.53 -1.27 -15.33
N MET A 78 -11.63 -2.14 -14.84
CA MET A 78 -10.61 -1.71 -13.87
C MET A 78 -9.49 -0.94 -14.61
N LEU A 79 -9.23 0.30 -14.22
CA LEU A 79 -8.07 1.07 -14.70
C LEU A 79 -6.80 0.51 -14.05
N TRP A 80 -6.30 -0.61 -14.57
CA TRP A 80 -5.04 -1.18 -14.16
C TRP A 80 -3.90 -0.21 -14.46
N ASN A 81 -3.14 0.14 -13.41
CA ASN A 81 -2.02 1.05 -13.47
C ASN A 81 -0.99 0.65 -12.42
N GLU A 82 0.16 1.33 -12.40
CA GLU A 82 1.27 1.03 -11.48
C GLU A 82 0.88 1.03 -9.99
N TYR A 83 -0.08 1.87 -9.57
CA TYR A 83 -0.57 1.91 -8.20
C TYR A 83 -1.45 0.69 -7.87
N GLU A 84 -2.33 0.29 -8.78
CA GLU A 84 -3.16 -0.91 -8.63
C GLU A 84 -2.30 -2.18 -8.65
N GLU A 85 -1.31 -2.26 -9.54
CA GLU A 85 -0.32 -3.33 -9.55
C GLU A 85 0.48 -3.37 -8.24
N GLY A 86 0.94 -2.21 -7.76
CA GLY A 86 1.69 -2.11 -6.52
C GLY A 86 0.92 -2.67 -5.32
N LYS A 87 -0.37 -2.32 -5.22
CA LYS A 87 -1.28 -2.89 -4.21
C LYS A 87 -1.44 -4.39 -4.36
N ALA A 88 -1.62 -4.88 -5.60
CA ALA A 88 -1.83 -6.29 -5.87
C ALA A 88 -0.60 -7.15 -5.57
N ARG A 89 0.61 -6.65 -5.85
CA ARG A 89 1.88 -7.32 -5.50
C ARG A 89 2.01 -7.51 -4.00
N MET A 90 1.79 -6.45 -3.23
CA MET A 90 1.82 -6.52 -1.77
C MET A 90 0.68 -7.37 -1.22
N MET A 91 -0.53 -7.28 -1.78
CA MET A 91 -1.63 -8.17 -1.42
C MET A 91 -1.24 -9.62 -1.65
N LYS A 92 -0.68 -10.00 -2.80
CA LYS A 92 -0.25 -11.38 -3.05
C LYS A 92 0.79 -11.87 -2.04
N GLN A 93 1.69 -11.00 -1.59
CA GLN A 93 2.71 -11.33 -0.59
C GLN A 93 2.14 -11.45 0.83
N TYR A 94 1.09 -10.69 1.16
CA TYR A 94 0.56 -10.53 2.53
C TYR A 94 -0.93 -10.89 2.68
N ALA A 95 -1.56 -11.52 1.68
CA ALA A 95 -2.98 -11.83 1.66
C ALA A 95 -3.38 -12.90 2.69
N ASP A 96 -2.42 -13.58 3.30
CA ASP A 96 -2.71 -14.76 4.10
C ASP A 96 -1.68 -15.03 5.22
N GLU A 97 -1.56 -14.12 6.18
CA GLU A 97 -0.99 -14.44 7.50
C GLU A 97 -2.09 -14.45 8.58
N SER A 98 -3.07 -15.33 8.41
CA SER A 98 -3.64 -15.99 9.59
C SER A 98 -2.64 -17.07 10.00
N SER A 99 -1.90 -16.84 11.09
CA SER A 99 -1.05 -17.85 11.74
C SER A 99 0.14 -18.38 10.90
N VAL A 100 1.27 -17.68 10.98
CA VAL A 100 2.49 -18.39 11.41
C VAL A 100 2.73 -17.96 12.86
N LEU A 101 2.11 -18.70 13.77
CA LEU A 101 2.69 -18.93 15.09
C LEU A 101 4.14 -19.41 14.90
N LEU A 102 4.97 -19.19 15.93
CA LEU A 102 6.42 -19.39 16.01
C LEU A 102 7.16 -18.11 15.58
N GLU A 103 7.90 -17.43 16.45
CA GLU A 103 8.62 -17.87 17.66
C GLU A 103 8.28 -17.01 18.90
#